data_AF-A0A1Y3XAX9-F1
#
_entry.id   AF-A0A1Y3XAX9-F1
#
_cell.length_a   1.000
_cell.length_b   1.000
_cell.length_c   1.000
_cell.angle_alpha   90.00
_cell.angle_beta   90.00
_cell.angle_gamma   90.00
#
_symmetry.space_group_name_H-M   'P 1'
#
loop_
_entity.id
_entity.type
_entity.pdbx_description
1 polymer ?
#
loop_
_entity_poly.entity_id
_entity_poly.type
_entity_poly.pdbx_seq_one_letter_code
_entity_poly.pdbx_strand_id
1 'polypeptide(L)'
;MNKAIITVVGKDSVGIIAKVCSYLAENNINILDISQTIVQEFFNMMMIVDMARIAKPFEQVVNELTEVGQALGVQVKCQREEIFDKMHRI
;
A
#
# COMPACT_ATOMS: atom_id res chain seq x y z
N MET A 1 16.48 -2.03 6.55
CA MET A 1 15.36 -1.93 5.60
C MET A 1 14.12 -1.58 6.40
N ASN A 2 13.30 -0.63 5.96
CA ASN A 2 12.07 -0.26 6.66
C ASN A 2 10.91 -0.65 5.75
N LYS A 3 10.51 -1.93 5.80
CA LYS A 3 9.52 -2.45 4.87
C LYS A 3 8.09 -2.24 5.38
N ALA A 4 7.19 -2.00 4.45
CA ALA A 4 5.77 -1.95 4.71
C ALA A 4 5.00 -2.78 3.67
N ILE A 5 3.84 -3.27 4.07
CA ILE A 5 2.88 -3.96 3.23
C ILE A 5 1.72 -2.99 2.98
N ILE A 6 1.42 -2.76 1.70
CA ILE A 6 0.26 -1.99 1.27
C ILE A 6 -0.75 -2.97 0.70
N THR A 7 -1.98 -2.92 1.19
CA THR A 7 -3.10 -3.72 0.69
C THR A 7 -4.19 -2.80 0.16
N VAL A 8 -4.66 -3.06 -1.05
CA VAL A 8 -5.75 -2.32 -1.70
C VAL A 8 -6.87 -3.29 -2.01
N VAL A 9 -8.07 -2.98 -1.54
CA VAL A 9 -9.28 -3.79 -1.76
C VAL A 9 -10.43 -2.88 -2.13
N GLY A 10 -11.12 -3.16 -3.24
CA GLY A 10 -12.32 -2.42 -3.62
C GLY A 10 -12.89 -2.90 -4.94
N LYS A 11 -13.92 -2.22 -5.44
CA LYS A 11 -14.44 -2.51 -6.79
C LYS A 11 -13.42 -2.05 -7.82
N ASP A 12 -13.21 -2.86 -8.85
CA ASP A 12 -12.23 -2.55 -9.90
C ASP A 12 -12.59 -1.22 -10.57
N SER A 13 -11.61 -0.31 -10.60
CA SER A 13 -11.75 1.02 -11.18
C SER A 13 -10.46 1.42 -11.89
N VAL A 14 -10.62 2.09 -13.02
CA VAL A 14 -9.48 2.51 -13.83
C VAL A 14 -8.65 3.53 -13.05
N GLY A 15 -7.36 3.26 -12.90
CA GLY A 15 -6.40 4.20 -12.33
C GLY A 15 -5.91 3.91 -10.92
N ILE A 16 -6.39 2.83 -10.27
CA ILE A 16 -5.92 2.42 -8.92
C ILE A 16 -4.39 2.28 -8.88
N ILE A 17 -3.83 1.44 -9.76
CA ILE A 17 -2.39 1.19 -9.82
C ILE A 17 -1.63 2.48 -10.11
N ALA A 18 -2.10 3.26 -11.10
CA ALA A 18 -1.44 4.50 -11.50
C ALA A 18 -1.34 5.47 -10.32
N LYS A 19 -2.44 5.73 -9.62
CA LYS A 19 -2.48 6.67 -8.49
C LYS A 19 -1.65 6.22 -7.30
N VAL A 20 -1.74 4.93 -6.94
CA VAL A 20 -0.94 4.39 -5.84
C VAL A 20 0.54 4.45 -6.18
N CYS A 21 0.96 3.98 -7.37
CA CYS A 21 2.36 4.01 -7.77
C CYS A 21 2.90 5.44 -7.93
N SER A 22 2.11 6.38 -8.47
CA SER A 22 2.50 7.79 -8.55
C SER A 22 2.76 8.36 -7.16
N TYR A 23 1.85 8.11 -6.21
CA TYR A 23 2.04 8.55 -4.83
C TYR A 23 3.31 7.96 -4.20
N LEU A 24 3.58 6.67 -4.40
CA LEU A 24 4.79 6.04 -3.87
C LEU A 24 6.06 6.64 -4.48
N ALA A 25 6.06 6.87 -5.79
CA ALA A 25 7.19 7.49 -6.49
C ALA A 25 7.44 8.93 -5.99
N GLU A 26 6.40 9.74 -5.83
CA GLU A 26 6.48 11.11 -5.30
C GLU A 26 7.06 11.17 -3.88
N ASN A 27 6.82 10.13 -3.08
CA ASN A 27 7.31 10.02 -1.70
C ASN A 27 8.63 9.23 -1.57
N ASN A 28 9.33 8.94 -2.68
CA ASN A 28 10.58 8.17 -2.72
C ASN A 28 10.47 6.77 -2.06
N ILE A 29 9.31 6.13 -2.22
CA ILE A 29 9.04 4.79 -1.71
C ILE A 29 9.29 3.78 -2.84
N ASN A 30 10.20 2.83 -2.60
CA ASN A 30 10.53 1.82 -3.60
C ASN A 30 9.58 0.62 -3.51
N ILE A 31 9.12 0.10 -4.64
CA ILE A 31 8.30 -1.12 -4.71
C ILE A 31 9.26 -2.32 -4.81
N LEU A 32 9.20 -3.21 -3.83
CA LEU A 32 10.01 -4.44 -3.80
C LEU A 32 9.27 -5.60 -4.45
N ASP A 33 7.96 -5.68 -4.23
CA ASP A 33 7.09 -6.70 -4.81
C ASP A 33 5.68 -6.15 -4.96
N ILE A 34 4.95 -6.63 -5.97
CA ILE A 34 3.56 -6.29 -6.25
C ILE A 34 2.85 -7.52 -6.77
N SER A 35 1.72 -7.84 -6.13
CA SER A 35 0.82 -8.90 -6.56
C SER A 35 -0.60 -8.34 -6.61
N GLN A 36 -1.32 -8.66 -7.66
CA GLN A 36 -2.69 -8.20 -7.87
C GLN A 36 -3.53 -9.31 -8.45
N THR A 37 -4.80 -9.33 -8.08
CA THR A 37 -5.77 -10.30 -8.57
C THR A 37 -7.18 -9.72 -8.50
N ILE A 38 -8.07 -10.27 -9.33
CA ILE A 38 -9.49 -10.02 -9.25
C ILE A 38 -10.13 -11.19 -8.54
N VAL A 39 -10.76 -10.93 -7.40
CA VAL A 39 -11.54 -11.94 -6.65
C VAL A 39 -13.01 -11.56 -6.79
N GLN A 40 -13.73 -12.30 -7.63
CA GLN A 40 -15.11 -11.98 -8.04
C GLN A 40 -15.18 -10.60 -8.70
N GLU A 41 -15.87 -9.63 -8.09
CA GLU A 41 -15.97 -8.24 -8.56
C GLU A 41 -14.98 -7.29 -7.87
N PHE A 42 -14.11 -7.81 -7.00
CA PHE A 42 -13.19 -7.02 -6.19
C PHE A 42 -11.76 -7.08 -6.71
N PHE A 43 -11.19 -5.90 -6.96
CA PHE A 43 -9.77 -5.71 -7.16
C PHE A 43 -9.05 -5.85 -5.82
N ASN A 44 -8.09 -6.78 -5.77
CA ASN A 44 -7.20 -6.98 -4.64
C ASN A 44 -5.76 -6.80 -5.11
N MET A 45 -5.03 -5.92 -4.43
CA MET A 45 -3.61 -5.71 -4.68
C MET A 45 -2.85 -5.66 -3.37
N MET A 46 -1.69 -6.30 -3.35
CA MET A 46 -0.74 -6.26 -2.25
C MET A 46 0.61 -5.83 -2.78
N MET A 47 1.29 -4.95 -2.04
CA MET A 47 2.62 -4.48 -2.38
C MET A 47 3.52 -4.60 -1.17
N ILE A 48 4.76 -5.04 -1.38
CA ILE A 48 5.84 -4.90 -0.40
C ILE A 48 6.66 -3.69 -0.84
N VAL A 49 6.84 -2.72 0.04
CA VAL A 49 7.54 -1.47 -0.26
C VAL A 49 8.66 -1.19 0.73
N ASP A 50 9.72 -0.54 0.28
CA ASP A 50 10.79 -0.01 1.11
C ASP A 50 10.57 1.47 1.40
N MET A 51 10.31 1.76 2.66
CA MET A 51 10.04 3.08 3.22
C MET A 51 11.29 3.69 3.87
N ALA A 52 12.50 3.17 3.60
CA ALA A 52 13.74 3.68 4.21
C ALA A 52 14.07 5.13 3.84
N ARG A 53 13.54 5.64 2.72
CA ARG A 53 13.84 6.98 2.17
C ARG A 53 12.70 7.98 2.32
N ILE A 54 11.66 7.66 3.07
CA ILE A 54 10.54 8.59 3.27
C ILE A 54 11.01 9.81 4.07
N ALA A 55 10.61 11.00 3.62
CA ALA A 55 10.89 12.25 4.33
C ALA A 55 9.84 12.55 5.41
N LYS A 56 8.67 11.92 5.32
CA LYS A 56 7.52 12.15 6.19
C LYS A 56 7.38 11.06 7.26
N PRO A 57 6.71 11.33 8.39
CA PRO A 57 6.32 10.30 9.35
C PRO A 57 5.49 9.20 8.68
N PHE A 58 5.68 7.95 9.13
CA PHE A 58 4.94 6.81 8.58
C PHE A 58 3.42 6.96 8.71
N GLU A 59 2.93 7.48 9.84
CA GLU A 59 1.50 7.72 10.06
C GLU A 59 0.91 8.70 9.04
N GLN A 60 1.67 9.71 8.64
CA GLN A 60 1.25 10.63 7.58
C GLN A 60 1.11 9.88 6.25
N VAL A 61 2.07 9.01 5.92
CA VAL A 61 1.98 8.20 4.69
C VAL A 61 0.77 7.25 4.70
N VAL A 62 0.45 6.68 5.86
CA VAL A 62 -0.74 5.81 6.04
C VAL A 62 -2.03 6.61 5.80
N ASN A 63 -2.13 7.81 6.37
CA ASN A 63 -3.29 8.68 6.19
C ASN A 63 -3.44 9.13 4.74
N GLU A 64 -2.36 9.60 4.11
CA GLU A 64 -2.36 10.02 2.70
C GLU A 64 -2.72 8.87 1.75
N LEU A 65 -2.20 7.64 1.97
CA LEU A 65 -2.60 6.46 1.20
C LEU A 65 -4.08 6.10 1.39
N THR A 66 -4.60 6.28 2.59
CA THR A 66 -6.02 6.06 2.90
C THR A 66 -6.90 7.05 2.14
N GLU A 67 -6.51 8.33 2.10
CA GLU A 67 -7.20 9.38 1.33
C GLU A 67 -7.16 9.09 -0.18
N VAL A 68 -6.00 8.67 -0.72
CA VAL A 68 -5.87 8.23 -2.12
C VAL A 68 -6.84 7.08 -2.42
N GLY A 69 -6.95 6.10 -1.51
CA GLY A 69 -7.90 5.01 -1.64
C GLY A 69 -9.35 5.48 -1.67
N GLN A 70 -9.74 6.32 -0.71
CA GLN A 70 -11.10 6.86 -0.61
C GLN A 70 -11.52 7.62 -1.86
N ALA A 71 -10.61 8.44 -2.43
CA ALA A 71 -10.86 9.17 -3.68
C ALA A 71 -11.09 8.24 -4.88
N LEU A 72 -10.61 7.00 -4.82
CA LEU A 72 -10.74 5.98 -5.86
C LEU A 72 -11.84 4.96 -5.58
N GLY A 73 -12.56 5.10 -4.46
CA GLY A 73 -13.59 4.15 -4.04
C GLY A 73 -13.04 2.80 -3.57
N VAL A 74 -11.78 2.76 -3.15
CA VAL A 74 -11.12 1.54 -2.65
C VAL A 74 -10.60 1.74 -1.23
N GLN A 75 -10.47 0.65 -0.48
CA GLN A 75 -9.81 0.67 0.81
C GLN A 75 -8.32 0.41 0.61
N VAL A 76 -7.48 1.34 1.06
CA VAL A 76 -6.02 1.16 1.12
C VAL A 76 -5.60 1.06 2.58
N LYS A 77 -4.79 0.05 2.89
CA LYS A 77 -4.15 -0.14 4.21
C LYS A 77 -2.65 -0.20 4.02
N CYS A 78 -1.91 0.42 4.92
CA CYS A 78 -0.45 0.37 4.95
C CYS A 78 0.00 -0.04 6.35
N GLN A 79 0.80 -1.10 6.45
CA GLN A 79 1.23 -1.70 7.71
C GLN A 79 2.72 -1.98 7.66
N ARG A 80 3.43 -1.82 8.79
CA ARG A 80 4.85 -2.19 8.87
C ARG A 80 5.00 -3.71 8.79
N GLU A 81 6.00 -4.19 8.06
CA GLU A 81 6.30 -5.62 7.92
C GLU A 81 6.53 -6.28 9.30
N GLU A 82 7.18 -5.57 10.23
CA GLU A 82 7.51 -6.04 11.59
C GLU A 82 6.30 -6.51 12.41
N ILE A 83 5.08 -6.06 12.08
CA ILE A 83 3.85 -6.51 12.74
C ILE A 83 3.60 -8.00 12.44
N PHE A 84 3.96 -8.46 11.24
CA PHE A 84 3.75 -9.83 10.77
C PHE A 84 4.81 -10.81 11.30
N ASP A 85 6.05 -10.33 11.47
CA ASP A 85 7.12 -11.12 12.10
C ASP A 85 6.80 -11.46 13.56
N LYS A 86 6.11 -10.55 14.27
CA LYS A 86 5.67 -10.78 15.64
C LYS A 86 4.53 -11.80 15.75
N MET A 87 3.74 -12.01 14.69
CA MET A 87 2.67 -13.01 14.69
C MET A 87 3.19 -14.45 14.56
N HIS A 88 4.38 -14.65 13.97
CA HIS A 88 5.02 -15.97 13.83
C HIS A 88 5.93 -16.36 15.00
N ARG A 89 6.04 -15.51 16.04
CA ARG A 89 6.84 -15.76 17.26
C ARG A 89 5.96 -15.99 18.49
N ILE A 90 4.97 -16.88 18.37
CA ILE A 90 4.20 -17.43 19.50
C ILE A 90 4.52 -18.91 19.63
#